data_AF-A0A1D6I574-F1
#
_entry.id   AF-A0A1D6I574-F1
#
_cell.length_a   1.000
_cell.length_b   1.000
_cell.length_c   1.000
_cell.angle_alpha   90.00
_cell.angle_beta   90.00
_cell.angle_gamma   90.00
#
_symmetry.space_group_name_H-M   'P 1'
#
loop_
_entity.id
_entity.type
_entity.pdbx_description
1 polymer ?
#
loop_
_entity_poly.entity_id
_entity_poly.type
_entity_poly.pdbx_seq_one_letter_code
_entity_poly.pdbx_strand_id
1 'polypeptide(L)'
;MLNDLEGKLYFIDFEYGSYSYRGYDIANHFNEYAGFDCDFNLYPDKDAQYHFFRNYLHPDRPSEAQDMEVLYVETNTFRLASHIYWALWALIQAKVSPIDFDYLGYFFLRYGEYKKQRDSCFALAQSFLSGLRNG
;
A
#
# COMPACT_ATOMS: atom_id res chain seq x y z
N MET A 1 16.16 -5.36 -4.41
CA MET A 1 17.18 -6.12 -5.14
C MET A 1 17.42 -7.44 -4.43
N LEU A 2 17.12 -8.55 -5.10
CA LEU A 2 17.35 -9.91 -4.58
C LEU A 2 18.81 -10.29 -4.86
N ASN A 3 19.53 -10.73 -3.83
CA ASN A 3 20.83 -11.35 -3.95
C ASN A 3 20.66 -12.86 -3.79
N ASP A 4 20.67 -13.58 -4.91
CA ASP A 4 20.44 -15.03 -4.95
C ASP A 4 21.56 -15.84 -4.27
N LEU A 5 22.79 -15.31 -4.25
CA LEU A 5 23.93 -15.99 -3.62
C LEU A 5 23.81 -16.00 -2.10
N GLU A 6 23.31 -14.91 -1.53
CA GLU A 6 23.13 -14.78 -0.08
C GLU A 6 21.72 -15.13 0.40
N GLY A 7 20.76 -15.32 -0.51
CA GLY A 7 19.35 -15.48 -0.18
C GLY A 7 18.77 -14.25 0.53
N LYS A 8 19.27 -13.05 0.23
CA LYS A 8 18.91 -11.80 0.91
C LYS A 8 18.21 -10.83 -0.02
N LEU A 9 17.22 -10.12 0.53
CA LEU A 9 16.52 -9.03 -0.15
C LEU A 9 16.98 -7.70 0.43
N TYR A 10 17.37 -6.78 -0.45
CA TYR A 10 17.76 -5.41 -0.09
C TYR A 10 16.80 -4.40 -0.70
N PHE A 11 16.34 -3.44 0.10
CA PHE A 11 15.66 -2.25 -0.43
C PHE A 11 16.71 -1.22 -0.88
N ILE A 12 16.43 -0.53 -1.98
CA ILE A 12 17.31 0.48 -2.61
C ILE A 12 16.45 1.70 -3.02
N ASP A 13 17.08 2.75 -3.55
CA ASP A 13 16.41 3.94 -4.09
C ASP A 13 15.47 4.64 -3.10
N PHE A 14 16.05 5.11 -1.99
CA PHE A 14 15.36 5.83 -0.91
C PHE A 14 15.04 7.29 -1.25
N GLU A 15 14.82 7.64 -2.52
CA GLU A 15 14.56 9.03 -2.94
C GLU A 15 13.25 9.61 -2.36
N TYR A 16 12.27 8.76 -2.06
CA TYR A 16 11.04 9.10 -1.34
C TYR A 16 11.05 8.62 0.13
N GLY A 17 12.19 8.17 0.64
CA GLY A 17 12.33 7.69 2.01
C GLY A 17 12.22 8.83 3.03
N SER A 18 11.28 8.73 3.96
CA SER A 18 11.11 9.71 5.05
C SER A 18 10.44 9.09 6.27
N TYR A 19 10.37 9.84 7.37
CA TYR A 19 9.41 9.52 8.43
C TYR A 19 7.99 9.60 7.87
N SER A 20 7.19 8.56 8.12
CA SER A 20 5.80 8.45 7.68
C SER A 20 5.03 7.44 8.55
N TYR A 21 3.74 7.27 8.27
CA TYR A 21 2.91 6.25 8.87
C TYR A 21 3.26 4.87 8.30
N ARG A 22 3.51 3.86 9.15
CA ARG A 22 3.83 2.50 8.70
C ARG A 22 2.75 1.91 7.79
N GLY A 23 1.47 2.18 8.07
CA GLY A 23 0.37 1.72 7.23
C GLY A 23 0.42 2.28 5.81
N TYR A 24 0.99 3.47 5.60
CA TYR A 24 1.22 4.00 4.26
C TYR A 24 2.24 3.20 3.48
N ASP A 25 3.38 2.90 4.09
CA ASP A 25 4.47 2.19 3.40
C ASP A 25 4.03 0.77 2.99
N ILE A 26 3.35 0.06 3.91
CA ILE A 26 2.80 -1.27 3.65
C ILE A 26 1.68 -1.21 2.59
N ALA A 27 0.76 -0.24 2.69
CA ALA A 27 -0.33 -0.11 1.73
C ALA A 27 0.17 0.26 0.33
N ASN A 28 1.20 1.11 0.28
CA ASN A 28 1.87 1.45 -0.96
C ASN A 28 2.51 0.21 -1.59
N HIS A 29 3.26 -0.57 -0.79
CA HIS A 29 3.83 -1.83 -1.25
C HIS A 29 2.77 -2.78 -1.83
N PHE A 30 1.61 -2.92 -1.18
CA PHE A 30 0.51 -3.75 -1.68
C PHE A 30 -0.14 -3.20 -2.95
N ASN A 31 -0.24 -1.87 -3.11
CA ASN A 31 -0.70 -1.27 -4.36
C ASN A 31 0.24 -1.58 -5.54
N GLU A 32 1.54 -1.73 -5.29
CA GLU A 32 2.52 -2.08 -6.33
C GLU A 32 2.45 -3.54 -6.78
N TYR A 33 1.66 -4.40 -6.14
CA TYR A 33 1.37 -5.75 -6.67
C TYR A 33 0.69 -5.69 -8.05
N ALA A 34 0.00 -4.58 -8.34
CA ALA A 34 -0.62 -4.32 -9.62
C ALA A 34 0.38 -4.00 -10.74
N GLY A 35 1.64 -3.71 -10.40
CA GLY A 35 2.67 -3.27 -11.33
C GLY A 35 2.32 -1.98 -12.07
N PHE A 36 3.10 -1.67 -13.11
CA PHE A 36 2.86 -0.49 -13.95
C PHE A 36 1.60 -0.61 -14.81
N ASP A 37 1.16 -1.84 -15.11
CA ASP A 37 -0.10 -2.11 -15.82
C ASP A 37 -1.34 -1.79 -14.97
N CYS A 38 -1.16 -1.53 -13.67
CA CYS A 38 -2.21 -1.19 -12.72
C CYS A 38 -3.34 -2.24 -12.68
N ASP A 39 -3.01 -3.53 -12.77
CA ASP A 39 -3.99 -4.60 -12.54
C ASP A 39 -4.28 -4.73 -11.04
N PHE A 40 -5.17 -3.87 -10.53
CA PHE A 40 -5.52 -3.83 -9.11
C PHE A 40 -6.30 -5.07 -8.62
N ASN A 41 -6.61 -6.03 -9.50
CA ASN A 41 -7.11 -7.34 -9.06
C ASN A 41 -6.00 -8.17 -8.40
N LEU A 42 -4.73 -7.81 -8.60
CA LEU A 42 -3.58 -8.44 -7.95
C LEU A 42 -3.30 -7.91 -6.54
N TYR A 43 -4.06 -6.92 -6.07
CA TYR A 43 -3.94 -6.44 -4.69
C TYR A 43 -4.16 -7.61 -3.72
N PRO A 44 -3.26 -7.80 -2.71
CA PRO A 44 -3.30 -8.99 -1.88
C PRO A 44 -4.62 -9.09 -1.11
N ASP A 45 -5.19 -10.29 -1.08
CA ASP A 45 -6.38 -10.58 -0.26
C ASP A 45 -6.06 -10.54 1.24
N LYS A 46 -7.09 -10.72 2.07
CA LYS A 46 -6.95 -10.63 3.53
C LYS A 46 -5.94 -11.65 4.07
N ASP A 47 -5.90 -12.87 3.53
CA ASP A 47 -5.00 -13.92 4.00
C ASP A 47 -3.54 -13.63 3.65
N ALA A 48 -3.29 -13.14 2.43
CA ALA A 48 -1.96 -12.70 2.00
C ALA A 48 -1.48 -11.48 2.80
N GLN A 49 -2.36 -10.51 3.04
CA GLN A 49 -2.03 -9.35 3.89
C GLN A 49 -1.69 -9.79 5.32
N TYR A 50 -2.48 -10.69 5.91
CA TYR A 50 -2.22 -11.22 7.24
C TYR A 50 -0.91 -12.02 7.29
N HIS A 51 -0.59 -12.78 6.25
CA HIS A 51 0.71 -13.44 6.13
C HIS A 51 1.85 -12.42 6.19
N PHE A 52 1.76 -11.32 5.44
CA PHE A 52 2.73 -10.23 5.50
C PHE A 52 2.80 -9.62 6.92
N PHE A 53 1.65 -9.28 7.52
CA PHE A 53 1.59 -8.65 8.84
C PHE A 53 2.23 -9.50 9.94
N ARG A 54 2.01 -10.82 9.94
CA ARG A 54 2.62 -11.72 10.93
C ARG A 54 4.14 -11.66 10.88
N ASN A 55 4.71 -11.72 9.68
CA ASN A 55 6.16 -11.65 9.49
C ASN A 55 6.72 -10.25 9.73
N TYR A 56 5.93 -9.21 9.47
CA TYR A 56 6.31 -7.81 9.76
C TYR A 56 6.33 -7.51 11.27
N LEU A 57 5.31 -7.94 12.01
CA LEU A 57 5.18 -7.65 13.44
C LEU A 57 6.12 -8.51 14.30
N HIS A 58 6.27 -9.79 13.96
CA HIS A 58 7.09 -10.73 14.70
C HIS A 58 7.90 -11.62 13.74
N PRO A 59 8.98 -11.10 13.14
CA PRO A 59 9.76 -11.83 12.13
C PRO A 59 10.35 -13.15 12.67
N ASP A 60 10.74 -13.20 13.95
CA ASP A 60 11.29 -14.41 14.57
C ASP A 60 10.22 -15.42 15.00
N ARG A 61 8.97 -14.96 15.23
CA ARG A 61 7.85 -15.78 15.71
C ARG A 61 6.50 -15.34 15.14
N PRO A 62 6.27 -15.49 13.81
CA PRO A 62 5.08 -14.93 13.16
C PRO A 62 3.76 -15.48 13.71
N SER A 63 3.75 -16.69 14.26
CA SER A 63 2.58 -17.32 14.89
C SER A 63 2.12 -16.64 16.18
N GLU A 64 2.99 -15.85 16.82
CA GLU A 64 2.69 -15.12 18.07
C GLU A 64 2.17 -13.69 17.80
N ALA A 65 2.09 -13.27 16.53
CA ALA A 65 1.69 -11.91 16.18
C ALA A 65 0.23 -11.60 16.55
N GLN A 66 0.05 -10.47 17.24
CA GLN A 66 -1.25 -9.94 17.67
C GLN A 66 -1.62 -8.70 16.85
N ASP A 67 -2.80 -8.12 17.09
CA ASP A 67 -3.26 -6.85 16.50
C ASP A 67 -3.26 -6.77 14.96
N MET A 68 -3.32 -7.92 14.27
CA MET A 68 -3.37 -7.97 12.81
C MET A 68 -4.56 -7.20 12.23
N GLU A 69 -5.71 -7.19 12.92
CA GLU A 69 -6.88 -6.44 12.47
C GLU A 69 -6.66 -4.93 12.55
N VAL A 70 -5.92 -4.43 13.55
CA VAL A 70 -5.54 -3.01 13.64
C VAL A 70 -4.69 -2.65 12.42
N LEU A 71 -3.67 -3.45 12.12
CA LEU A 71 -2.78 -3.20 10.99
C LEU A 71 -3.49 -3.38 9.64
N TYR A 72 -4.44 -4.29 9.55
CA TYR A 72 -5.30 -4.48 8.38
C TYR A 72 -6.14 -3.23 8.10
N VAL A 73 -6.82 -2.68 9.11
CA VAL A 73 -7.62 -1.46 8.97
C VAL A 73 -6.74 -0.25 8.66
N GLU A 74 -5.61 -0.10 9.36
CA GLU A 74 -4.62 0.94 9.12
C GLU A 74 -4.14 0.93 7.65
N THR A 75 -3.63 -0.23 7.19
CA THR A 75 -3.10 -0.42 5.85
C THR A 75 -4.15 -0.19 4.77
N ASN A 76 -5.33 -0.81 4.88
CA ASN A 76 -6.37 -0.65 3.85
C ASN A 76 -6.94 0.76 3.81
N THR A 77 -6.87 1.52 4.92
CA THR A 77 -7.22 2.95 4.89
C THR A 77 -6.16 3.76 4.14
N PHE A 78 -4.87 3.52 4.42
CA PHE A 78 -3.77 4.22 3.75
C PHE A 78 -3.58 3.85 2.28
N ARG A 79 -4.17 2.74 1.82
CA ARG A 79 -4.27 2.40 0.38
C ARG A 79 -4.77 3.58 -0.45
N LEU A 80 -5.78 4.29 0.06
CA LEU A 80 -6.36 5.47 -0.59
C LEU A 80 -5.36 6.62 -0.71
N ALA A 81 -4.58 6.86 0.35
CA ALA A 81 -3.57 7.90 0.38
C ALA A 81 -2.47 7.62 -0.65
N SER A 82 -2.02 6.36 -0.79
CA SER A 82 -1.06 5.95 -1.81
C SER A 82 -1.59 6.20 -3.23
N HIS A 83 -2.84 5.86 -3.53
CA HIS A 83 -3.42 6.14 -4.84
C HIS A 83 -3.48 7.64 -5.16
N ILE A 84 -3.90 8.48 -4.21
CA ILE A 84 -3.91 9.94 -4.39
C ILE A 84 -2.49 10.47 -4.58
N TYR A 85 -1.54 10.06 -3.74
CA TYR A 85 -0.16 10.53 -3.79
C TYR A 85 0.45 10.30 -5.18
N TRP A 86 0.39 9.05 -5.67
CA TRP A 86 0.97 8.70 -6.96
C TRP A 86 0.18 9.23 -8.16
N ALA A 87 -1.13 9.43 -8.03
CA ALA A 87 -1.90 10.16 -9.03
C ALA A 87 -1.40 11.60 -9.15
N LEU A 88 -1.34 12.36 -8.04
CA LEU A 88 -0.88 13.74 -8.06
C LEU A 88 0.57 13.87 -8.54
N TRP A 89 1.44 12.96 -8.09
CA TRP A 89 2.81 12.85 -8.60
C TRP A 89 2.81 12.71 -10.12
N ALA A 90 2.02 11.78 -10.68
CA ALA A 90 1.96 11.55 -12.12
C ALA A 90 1.46 12.77 -12.88
N LEU A 91 0.43 13.44 -12.36
CA LEU A 91 -0.10 14.66 -12.96
C LEU A 91 0.96 15.77 -13.04
N ILE A 92 1.80 15.91 -12.01
CA ILE A 92 2.92 16.86 -12.01
C ILE A 92 3.99 16.41 -13.02
N GLN A 93 4.37 15.13 -12.99
CA GLN A 93 5.40 14.58 -13.88
C GLN A 93 5.04 14.67 -15.36
N ALA A 94 3.74 14.59 -15.71
CA ALA A 94 3.25 14.83 -17.07
C ALA A 94 3.65 16.21 -17.65
N LYS A 95 4.08 17.16 -16.80
CA LYS A 95 4.55 18.49 -17.22
C LYS A 95 6.06 18.70 -17.06
N VAL A 96 6.71 18.00 -16.13
CA VAL A 96 8.09 18.32 -15.73
C VAL A 96 9.10 17.22 -16.03
N SER A 97 8.63 15.99 -16.25
CA SER A 97 9.52 14.84 -16.44
C SER A 97 10.08 14.80 -17.86
N PRO A 98 11.39 14.52 -18.04
CA PRO A 98 11.97 14.23 -19.34
C PRO A 98 11.79 12.77 -19.78
N ILE A 99 11.25 11.91 -18.91
CA ILE A 99 11.11 10.47 -19.17
C ILE A 99 9.90 10.22 -20.07
N ASP A 100 10.07 9.36 -21.08
CA ASP A 100 8.97 8.90 -21.94
C ASP A 100 8.12 7.84 -21.22
N PHE A 101 7.06 8.32 -20.54
CA PHE A 101 6.10 7.52 -19.80
C PHE A 101 4.72 8.18 -19.87
N ASP A 102 3.64 7.38 -19.96
CA ASP A 102 2.27 7.90 -19.97
C ASP A 102 1.80 8.29 -18.56
N TYR A 103 2.34 9.40 -18.08
CA TYR A 103 2.01 9.96 -16.76
C TYR A 103 0.52 10.32 -16.62
N LEU A 104 -0.13 10.78 -17.68
CA LEU A 104 -1.52 11.19 -17.61
C LEU A 104 -2.45 9.97 -17.58
N GLY A 105 -2.15 8.92 -18.35
CA GLY A 105 -2.82 7.63 -18.24
C GLY A 105 -2.65 7.04 -16.84
N TYR A 106 -1.43 7.03 -16.31
CA TYR A 106 -1.14 6.54 -14.96
C TYR A 106 -1.90 7.34 -13.87
N PHE A 107 -2.03 8.66 -14.01
CA PHE A 107 -2.89 9.47 -13.14
C PHE A 107 -4.33 8.95 -13.12
N PHE A 108 -4.94 8.73 -14.28
CA PHE A 108 -6.33 8.26 -14.35
C PHE A 108 -6.51 6.86 -13.79
N LEU A 109 -5.53 5.97 -13.96
CA LEU A 109 -5.55 4.63 -13.38
C LEU A 109 -5.54 4.70 -11.85
N ARG A 110 -4.56 5.40 -11.25
CA ARG A 110 -4.45 5.52 -9.78
C ARG A 110 -5.64 6.27 -9.18
N TYR A 111 -6.06 7.38 -9.78
CA TYR A 111 -7.22 8.14 -9.29
C TYR A 111 -8.54 7.39 -9.47
N GLY A 112 -8.68 6.61 -10.55
CA GLY A 112 -9.81 5.72 -10.77
C GLY A 112 -9.94 4.69 -9.65
N GLU A 113 -8.84 4.03 -9.28
CA GLU A 113 -8.83 3.04 -8.21
C GLU A 113 -9.10 3.66 -6.84
N TYR A 114 -8.55 4.86 -6.55
CA TYR A 114 -8.94 5.60 -5.35
C TYR A 114 -10.47 5.74 -5.24
N LYS A 115 -11.13 6.21 -6.30
CA LYS A 115 -12.59 6.40 -6.29
C LYS A 115 -13.33 5.08 -6.08
N LYS A 116 -12.86 3.98 -6.67
CA LYS A 116 -13.45 2.65 -6.55
C LYS A 116 -13.39 2.11 -5.11
N GLN A 117 -12.26 2.33 -4.42
CA GLN A 117 -12.00 1.74 -3.09
C GLN A 117 -12.40 2.65 -1.93
N ARG A 118 -12.63 3.94 -2.19
CA ARG A 118 -12.87 4.95 -1.14
C ARG A 118 -13.94 4.55 -0.14
N ASP A 119 -15.12 4.17 -0.63
CA ASP A 119 -16.27 3.97 0.22
C ASP A 119 -16.13 2.70 1.09
N SER A 120 -15.57 1.61 0.54
CA SER A 120 -15.29 0.38 1.29
C SER A 120 -14.22 0.59 2.36
N CYS A 121 -13.13 1.31 2.03
CA CYS A 121 -12.07 1.62 2.99
C CYS A 121 -12.58 2.51 4.13
N PHE A 122 -13.40 3.53 3.83
CA PHE A 122 -14.00 4.35 4.89
C PHE A 122 -15.00 3.57 5.74
N ALA A 123 -15.83 2.72 5.14
CA ALA A 123 -16.74 1.86 5.90
C ALA A 123 -15.99 0.92 6.85
N LEU A 124 -14.88 0.32 6.38
CA LEU A 124 -14.00 -0.51 7.20
C LEU A 124 -13.45 0.26 8.41
N ALA A 125 -12.85 1.44 8.17
CA ALA A 125 -12.30 2.26 9.23
C ALA A 125 -13.36 2.72 10.24
N GLN A 126 -14.54 3.14 9.77
CA GLN A 126 -15.63 3.57 10.63
C GLN A 126 -16.17 2.43 11.48
N SER A 127 -16.36 1.24 10.90
CA SER A 127 -16.80 0.04 11.62
C SER A 127 -15.84 -0.31 12.74
N PHE A 128 -14.54 -0.33 12.44
CA PHE A 128 -13.50 -0.62 13.43
C PHE A 128 -13.48 0.40 14.59
N LEU A 129 -13.46 1.70 14.26
CA LEU A 129 -13.45 2.77 15.27
C LEU A 129 -14.72 2.78 16.12
N SER A 130 -15.86 2.42 15.55
CA SER A 130 -17.13 2.32 16.28
C SER A 130 -17.11 1.13 17.24
N GLY A 131 -16.52 -0.01 16.82
CA GLY A 131 -16.32 -1.17 17.67
C GLY A 131 -15.47 -0.86 18.91
N LEU A 132 -14.38 -0.09 18.74
CA LEU A 132 -13.52 0.32 19.86
C LEU A 132 -14.21 1.25 20.87
N ARG A 133 -15.25 1.99 20.46
CA ARG A 133 -16.01 2.89 21.35
C ARG A 133 -17.06 2.15 22.17
N ASN A 134 -17.47 0.96 21.73
CA ASN A 134 -18.57 0.20 22.30
C ASN A 134 -18.12 -1.01 23.15
N GLY A 135 -16.81 -1.30 23.20
CA GLY A 135 -16.20 -2.34 24.02
C GLY A 135 -15.40 -1.74 25.16
#